data_AF-A0A4U3A3M4-F1
#
_entry.id   AF-A0A4U3A3M4-F1
#
_cell.length_a   1.000
_cell.length_b   1.000
_cell.length_c   1.000
_cell.angle_alpha   90.00
_cell.angle_beta   90.00
_cell.angle_gamma   90.00
#
_symmetry.space_group_name_H-M   'P 1'
#
loop_
_entity.id
_entity.type
_entity.pdbx_description
1 polymer ?
#
loop_
_entity_poly.entity_id
_entity_poly.type
_entity_poly.pdbx_seq_one_letter_code
_entity_poly.pdbx_strand_id
1 'polypeptide(L)'
;MQVKDQLSSLQPYTPGKSPEQMKEVYGDHSFVKLASNENPFGCSPRVLDELQKLWLEHALYPDGGATTLRQTIANKLHVQMEQVLCGSGLDEVIQIISRAVLKAGDNIVTAGATFPQYRHHAIIEGCEVKEIPLNNGIY
;
A
#
# COMPACT_ATOMS: atom_id res chain seq x y z
N MET A 1 9.16 -24.01 -13.58
CA MET A 1 7.97 -23.15 -13.48
C MET A 1 8.17 -22.00 -14.45
N GLN A 2 7.23 -21.72 -15.34
CA GLN A 2 7.28 -20.53 -16.21
C GLN A 2 6.58 -19.37 -15.49
N VAL A 3 7.21 -18.20 -15.46
CA VAL A 3 6.68 -16.95 -14.89
C VAL A 3 6.83 -15.83 -15.91
N LYS A 4 6.19 -14.68 -15.67
CA LYS A 4 6.36 -13.45 -16.47
C LYS A 4 7.85 -13.08 -16.57
N ASP A 5 8.40 -12.98 -17.78
CA ASP A 5 9.84 -12.73 -18.02
C ASP A 5 10.35 -11.44 -17.36
N GLN A 6 9.51 -10.40 -17.39
CA GLN A 6 9.82 -9.09 -16.84
C GLN A 6 10.03 -9.07 -15.32
N LEU A 7 9.61 -10.11 -14.60
CA LEU A 7 9.89 -10.25 -13.16
C LEU A 7 11.39 -10.38 -12.87
N SER A 8 12.19 -10.87 -13.82
CA SER A 8 13.65 -10.96 -13.67
C SER A 8 14.34 -9.60 -13.48
N SER A 9 13.68 -8.51 -13.87
CA SER A 9 14.18 -7.14 -13.68
C SER A 9 13.85 -6.54 -12.31
N LEU A 10 12.97 -7.18 -11.53
CA LEU A 10 12.57 -6.71 -10.20
C LEU A 10 13.47 -7.29 -9.12
N GLN A 11 13.77 -6.45 -8.12
CA GLN A 11 14.41 -6.88 -6.90
C GLN A 11 13.36 -7.14 -5.81
N PRO A 12 13.54 -8.17 -4.96
CA PRO A 12 12.68 -8.37 -3.81
C PRO A 12 12.65 -7.14 -2.91
N TYR A 13 11.46 -6.81 -2.39
CA TYR A 13 11.33 -5.79 -1.36
C TYR A 13 12.16 -6.19 -0.13
N THR A 14 12.99 -5.27 0.34
CA THR A 14 13.77 -5.44 1.57
C THR A 14 13.09 -4.66 2.69
N PRO A 15 12.32 -5.31 3.58
CA PRO A 15 11.72 -4.63 4.70
C PRO A 15 12.80 -4.12 5.67
N GLY A 16 12.46 -3.08 6.44
CA GLY A 16 13.27 -2.69 7.58
C GLY A 16 13.45 -3.83 8.58
N LYS A 17 14.57 -3.84 9.29
CA LYS A 17 14.88 -4.87 10.31
C LYS A 17 13.80 -4.89 11.40
N SER A 18 13.41 -6.08 11.83
CA SER A 18 12.54 -6.27 12.99
C SER A 18 13.24 -5.83 14.28
N PRO A 19 12.51 -5.56 15.37
CA PRO A 19 13.11 -5.28 16.68
C PRO A 19 14.10 -6.35 17.13
N GLU A 20 13.81 -7.63 16.87
CA GLU A 20 14.68 -8.77 17.20
C GLU A 20 15.97 -8.72 16.39
N GLN A 21 15.88 -8.47 15.08
CA GLN A 21 17.05 -8.30 14.21
C GLN A 21 17.89 -7.08 14.58
N MET A 22 17.25 -6.01 15.08
CA MET A 22 17.96 -4.85 15.60
C MET A 22 18.72 -5.19 16.89
N LYS A 23 18.15 -6.02 17.77
CA LYS A 23 18.84 -6.49 18.98
C LYS A 23 20.04 -7.39 18.67
N GLU A 24 19.94 -8.25 17.68
CA GLU A 24 21.07 -9.10 17.26
C GLU A 24 22.27 -8.28 16.76
N VAL A 25 22.00 -7.21 16.01
CA VAL A 25 23.05 -6.39 15.40
C VAL A 25 23.62 -5.35 16.38
N TYR A 26 22.76 -4.75 17.21
CA TYR A 26 23.12 -3.59 18.01
C TYR A 26 23.10 -3.86 19.52
N GLY A 27 22.67 -5.04 19.98
CA GLY A 27 22.51 -5.36 21.39
C GLY A 27 21.17 -4.89 21.97
N ASP A 28 21.01 -5.04 23.28
CA ASP A 28 19.73 -4.84 23.99
C ASP A 28 19.44 -3.35 24.31
N HIS A 29 19.55 -2.49 23.29
CA HIS A 29 19.24 -1.07 23.40
C HIS A 29 17.74 -0.80 23.24
N SER A 30 17.30 0.36 23.75
CA SER A 30 15.98 0.90 23.45
C SER A 30 15.99 1.52 22.05
N PHE A 31 15.05 1.11 21.20
CA PHE A 31 14.89 1.64 19.85
C PHE A 31 13.63 2.49 19.73
N VAL A 32 13.73 3.63 19.04
CA VAL A 32 12.57 4.46 18.67
C VAL A 32 12.32 4.29 17.18
N LYS A 33 11.14 3.80 16.80
CA LYS A 33 10.79 3.54 15.40
C LYS A 33 10.29 4.82 14.71
N LEU A 34 11.05 5.30 13.71
CA LEU A 34 10.74 6.52 12.94
C LEU A 34 10.84 6.30 11.41
N ALA A 35 10.75 5.05 10.95
CA ALA A 35 11.15 4.66 9.58
C ALA A 35 9.99 4.34 8.61
N SER A 36 8.74 4.29 9.09
CA SER A 36 7.62 3.72 8.31
C SER A 36 6.39 4.64 8.24
N ASN A 37 6.54 5.93 8.54
CA ASN A 37 5.45 6.92 8.52
C ASN A 37 4.24 6.53 9.38
N GLU A 38 4.44 5.72 10.42
CA GLU A 38 3.39 5.30 11.34
C GLU A 38 2.95 6.46 12.23
N ASN A 39 1.67 6.50 12.59
CA ASN A 39 1.16 7.49 13.53
C ASN A 39 1.63 7.16 14.96
N PRO A 40 2.45 8.02 15.61
CA PRO A 40 2.98 7.75 16.95
C PRO A 40 1.90 7.74 18.04
N PHE A 41 0.71 8.28 17.77
CA PHE A 41 -0.41 8.32 18.71
C PHE A 41 -1.31 7.08 18.63
N GLY A 42 -1.07 6.16 17.69
CA GLY A 42 -1.94 5.01 17.46
C GLY A 42 -3.27 5.38 16.80
N CYS A 43 -4.30 4.54 17.02
CA CYS A 43 -5.64 4.74 16.48
C CYS A 43 -6.54 5.51 17.46
N SER A 44 -7.69 5.99 16.97
CA SER A 44 -8.72 6.65 17.80
C SER A 44 -9.23 5.69 18.89
N PRO A 45 -9.48 6.15 20.14
CA PRO A 45 -10.08 5.33 21.20
C PRO A 45 -11.37 4.61 20.77
N ARG A 46 -12.21 5.27 19.97
CA ARG A 46 -13.43 4.66 19.40
C ARG A 46 -13.17 3.39 18.57
N VAL A 47 -12.01 3.29 17.91
CA VAL A 47 -11.63 2.09 17.16
C VAL A 47 -11.32 0.94 18.12
N LEU A 48 -10.65 1.22 19.24
CA LEU A 48 -10.37 0.23 20.27
C LEU A 48 -11.67 -0.29 20.90
N ASP A 49 -12.61 0.61 21.21
CA ASP A 49 -13.90 0.24 21.77
C ASP A 49 -14.71 -0.69 20.84
N GLU A 50 -14.69 -0.44 19.52
CA GLU A 50 -15.37 -1.31 18.55
C GLU A 50 -14.67 -2.65 18.36
N LEU A 51 -13.34 -2.68 18.29
CA LEU A 51 -12.58 -3.93 18.18
C LEU A 51 -12.83 -4.87 19.37
N GLN A 52 -13.04 -4.34 20.57
CA GLN A 52 -13.36 -5.13 21.76
C GLN A 52 -14.75 -5.79 21.69
N LYS A 53 -15.71 -5.19 20.97
CA LYS A 53 -17.08 -5.73 20.83
C LYS A 53 -17.16 -6.86 19.79
N LEU A 54 -16.34 -6.77 18.75
CA LEU A 54 -16.42 -7.62 17.56
C LEU A 54 -15.70 -8.97 17.68
N TRP A 55 -15.15 -9.31 18.85
CA TRP A 55 -14.31 -10.50 19.05
C TRP A 55 -14.94 -11.82 18.57
N LEU A 56 -16.26 -11.96 18.69
CA LEU A 56 -16.99 -13.17 18.27
C LEU A 56 -17.39 -13.17 16.79
N GLU A 57 -17.33 -12.04 16.09
CA GLU A 57 -17.78 -11.90 14.70
C GLU A 57 -16.67 -12.21 13.68
N HIS A 58 -15.41 -12.34 14.11
CA HIS A 58 -14.26 -12.60 13.24
C HIS A 58 -14.29 -13.97 12.53
N ALA A 59 -15.16 -14.90 12.94
CA ALA A 59 -15.34 -16.18 12.26
C ALA A 59 -16.20 -16.08 10.99
N LEU A 60 -16.88 -14.95 10.76
CA LEU A 60 -17.76 -14.71 9.63
C LEU A 60 -17.04 -13.90 8.54
N TYR A 61 -17.40 -14.14 7.28
CA TYR A 61 -16.96 -13.27 6.19
C TYR A 61 -17.52 -11.85 6.41
N PRO A 62 -16.70 -10.81 6.16
CA PRO A 62 -17.19 -9.44 6.20
C PRO A 62 -18.12 -9.16 5.02
N ASP A 63 -18.77 -7.99 5.03
CA ASP A 63 -19.43 -7.45 3.85
C ASP A 63 -18.41 -7.28 2.71
N GLY A 64 -18.51 -8.15 1.70
CA GLY A 64 -17.61 -8.15 0.54
C GLY A 64 -17.70 -6.88 -0.31
N GLY A 65 -18.76 -6.09 -0.19
CA GLY A 65 -18.92 -4.81 -0.88
C GLY A 65 -18.31 -3.61 -0.15
N ALA A 66 -17.88 -3.79 1.11
CA ALA A 66 -17.50 -2.71 2.01
C ALA A 66 -18.54 -1.56 2.03
N THR A 67 -19.82 -1.90 1.96
CA THR A 67 -20.94 -1.00 1.65
C THR A 67 -21.02 0.15 2.64
N THR A 68 -21.04 -0.15 3.94
CA THR A 68 -21.11 0.87 5.00
C THR A 68 -19.90 1.79 5.00
N LEU A 69 -18.70 1.25 4.76
CA LEU A 69 -17.46 2.03 4.66
C LEU A 69 -17.49 2.96 3.45
N ARG A 70 -17.83 2.44 2.27
CA ARG A 70 -17.92 3.21 1.03
C ARG A 70 -18.94 4.34 1.14
N GLN A 71 -20.12 4.07 1.68
CA GLN A 71 -21.15 5.09 1.89
C GLN A 71 -20.67 6.18 2.87
N THR A 72 -19.99 5.80 3.95
CA THR A 72 -19.47 6.75 4.94
C THR A 72 -18.39 7.66 4.35
N ILE A 73 -17.46 7.09 3.57
CA ILE A 73 -16.42 7.86 2.86
C ILE A 73 -17.05 8.79 1.82
N ALA A 74 -17.98 8.27 1.01
CA ALA A 74 -18.66 9.03 -0.03
C ALA A 74 -19.39 10.26 0.55
N ASN A 75 -20.13 10.08 1.63
CA ASN A 75 -20.82 11.17 2.34
C ASN A 75 -19.82 12.20 2.88
N LYS A 76 -18.71 11.76 3.47
CA LYS A 76 -17.68 12.64 4.03
C LYS A 76 -16.96 13.47 2.97
N LEU A 77 -16.74 12.89 1.79
CA LEU A 77 -16.03 13.54 0.67
C LEU A 77 -16.98 14.23 -0.33
N HIS A 78 -18.29 14.14 -0.14
CA HIS A 78 -19.33 14.66 -1.03
C HIS A 78 -19.23 14.11 -2.48
N VAL A 79 -19.01 12.80 -2.60
CA VAL A 79 -18.95 12.07 -3.89
C VAL A 79 -19.98 10.94 -3.92
N GLN A 80 -20.21 10.33 -5.08
CA GLN A 80 -21.06 9.15 -5.19
C GLN A 80 -20.35 7.89 -4.68
N MET A 81 -21.10 6.92 -4.17
CA MET A 81 -20.54 5.67 -3.61
C MET A 81 -19.76 4.88 -4.67
N GLU A 82 -20.18 4.95 -5.93
CA GLU A 82 -19.55 4.32 -7.10
C GLU A 82 -18.16 4.90 -7.40
N GLN A 83 -17.85 6.09 -6.87
CA GLN A 83 -16.53 6.73 -7.00
C GLN A 83 -15.55 6.31 -5.89
N VAL A 84 -15.98 5.47 -4.94
CA VAL A 84 -15.13 4.97 -3.84
C VAL A 84 -14.79 3.50 -4.08
N LEU A 85 -13.50 3.22 -4.27
CA LEU A 85 -12.92 1.88 -4.31
C LEU A 85 -12.24 1.57 -2.97
N CYS A 86 -12.59 0.43 -2.36
CA CYS A 86 -11.92 -0.07 -1.16
C CYS A 86 -10.98 -1.22 -1.54
N GLY A 87 -9.80 -1.24 -0.93
CA GLY A 87 -8.82 -2.33 -0.98
C GLY A 87 -8.13 -2.50 0.37
N SER A 88 -7.34 -3.55 0.50
CA SER A 88 -6.52 -3.90 1.66
C SER A 88 -5.25 -3.05 1.73
N GLY A 89 -5.45 -1.73 1.84
CA GLY A 89 -4.39 -0.73 1.76
C GLY A 89 -4.17 -0.18 0.35
N LEU A 90 -3.38 0.90 0.28
CA LEU A 90 -3.13 1.62 -0.97
C LEU A 90 -2.40 0.76 -2.01
N ASP A 91 -1.51 -0.12 -1.58
CA ASP A 91 -0.75 -1.02 -2.46
C ASP A 91 -1.67 -1.90 -3.32
N GLU A 92 -2.71 -2.49 -2.72
CA GLU A 92 -3.69 -3.28 -3.46
C GLU A 92 -4.52 -2.41 -4.42
N VAL A 93 -4.88 -1.20 -4.01
CA VAL A 93 -5.61 -0.27 -4.90
C VAL A 93 -4.76 0.10 -6.12
N ILE A 94 -3.47 0.36 -5.94
CA ILE A 94 -2.52 0.59 -7.04
C ILE A 94 -2.47 -0.64 -7.94
N GLN A 95 -2.35 -1.84 -7.37
CA GLN A 95 -2.35 -3.09 -8.12
C GLN A 95 -3.61 -3.27 -8.96
N ILE A 96 -4.80 -3.07 -8.38
CA ILE A 96 -6.09 -3.20 -9.07
C ILE A 96 -6.13 -2.25 -10.25
N ILE A 97 -5.76 -0.98 -10.05
CA ILE A 97 -5.75 0.04 -11.11
C ILE A 97 -4.75 -0.35 -12.20
N SER A 98 -3.51 -0.68 -11.85
CA SER A 98 -2.48 -1.09 -12.81
C SER A 98 -2.94 -2.27 -13.67
N ARG A 99 -3.52 -3.30 -13.05
CA ARG A 99 -4.02 -4.48 -13.78
C ARG A 99 -5.23 -4.20 -14.66
N ALA A 100 -6.05 -3.21 -14.28
CA ALA A 100 -7.24 -2.86 -15.04
C ALA A 100 -6.92 -2.03 -16.29
N VAL A 101 -5.85 -1.22 -16.26
CA VAL A 101 -5.60 -0.20 -17.30
C VAL A 101 -4.32 -0.42 -18.10
N LEU A 102 -3.34 -1.16 -17.57
CA LEU A 102 -2.04 -1.36 -18.23
C LEU A 102 -2.00 -2.67 -19.00
N LYS A 103 -1.32 -2.65 -20.14
CA LYS A 103 -0.94 -3.83 -20.91
C LYS A 103 0.52 -3.75 -21.34
N ALA A 104 1.09 -4.90 -21.72
CA ALA A 104 2.45 -4.98 -22.22
C ALA A 104 2.67 -4.03 -23.41
N GLY A 105 3.76 -3.27 -23.35
CA GLY A 105 4.10 -2.25 -24.35
C GLY A 105 3.54 -0.85 -24.06
N ASP A 106 2.65 -0.69 -23.06
CA ASP A 106 2.31 0.64 -22.54
C ASP A 106 3.49 1.25 -21.77
N ASN A 107 3.39 2.54 -21.43
CA ASN A 107 4.29 3.19 -20.49
C ASN A 107 3.54 3.93 -19.39
N ILE A 108 4.15 4.03 -18.20
CA ILE A 108 3.76 4.99 -17.16
C ILE A 108 4.75 6.16 -17.12
N VAL A 109 4.30 7.31 -16.63
CA VAL A 109 5.15 8.47 -16.32
C VAL A 109 5.08 8.73 -14.83
N THR A 110 6.23 8.84 -14.16
CA THR A 110 6.29 9.03 -12.71
C THR A 110 7.52 9.85 -12.30
N ALA A 111 7.56 10.37 -11.08
CA ALA A 111 8.74 11.06 -10.58
C ALA A 111 9.87 10.06 -10.25
N GLY A 112 11.13 10.46 -10.46
CA GLY A 112 12.30 9.59 -10.24
C GLY A 112 12.56 9.22 -8.77
N ALA A 113 12.01 9.99 -7.83
CA ALA A 113 11.97 9.62 -6.41
C ALA A 113 10.53 9.76 -5.90
N THR A 114 9.83 8.63 -5.79
CA THR A 114 8.43 8.54 -5.36
C THR A 114 8.14 7.13 -4.83
N PHE A 115 6.87 6.83 -4.58
CA PHE A 115 6.45 5.54 -4.08
C PHE A 115 6.75 4.40 -5.07
N PRO A 116 7.53 3.37 -4.68
CA PRO A 116 8.04 2.35 -5.61
C PRO A 116 6.96 1.42 -6.18
N GLN A 117 5.79 1.33 -5.54
CA GLN A 117 4.73 0.44 -6.02
C GLN A 117 4.23 0.81 -7.42
N TYR A 118 4.28 2.08 -7.82
CA TYR A 118 3.96 2.49 -9.19
C TYR A 118 4.88 1.81 -10.21
N ARG A 119 6.19 1.82 -9.95
CA ARG A 119 7.21 1.17 -10.79
C ARG A 119 7.02 -0.35 -10.79
N HIS A 120 6.86 -0.95 -9.61
CA HIS A 120 6.73 -2.40 -9.48
C HIS A 120 5.55 -2.95 -10.28
N HIS A 121 4.36 -2.37 -10.11
CA HIS A 121 3.18 -2.85 -10.81
C HIS A 121 3.20 -2.58 -12.31
N ALA A 122 3.80 -1.47 -12.76
CA ALA A 122 4.03 -1.24 -14.19
C ALA A 122 4.97 -2.28 -14.80
N ILE A 123 6.09 -2.60 -14.13
CA ILE A 123 7.00 -3.64 -14.59
C ILE A 123 6.31 -5.00 -14.60
N ILE A 124 5.53 -5.37 -13.57
CA ILE A 124 4.77 -6.64 -13.56
C ILE A 124 3.83 -6.75 -14.78
N GLU A 125 3.22 -5.66 -15.23
CA GLU A 125 2.36 -5.64 -16.43
C GLU A 125 3.12 -5.48 -17.76
N GLY A 126 4.45 -5.47 -17.74
CA GLY A 126 5.28 -5.43 -18.95
C GLY A 126 5.33 -4.03 -19.59
N CYS A 127 5.17 -2.99 -18.78
CA CYS A 127 5.20 -1.60 -19.22
C CYS A 127 6.58 -0.96 -19.04
N GLU A 128 6.86 0.04 -19.85
CA GLU A 128 8.00 0.94 -19.66
C GLU A 128 7.70 1.95 -18.53
N VAL A 129 8.71 2.26 -17.71
CA VAL A 129 8.60 3.28 -16.66
C VAL A 129 9.42 4.50 -17.05
N LYS A 130 8.76 5.60 -17.39
CA LYS A 130 9.40 6.88 -17.72
C LYS A 130 9.50 7.74 -16.48
N GLU A 131 10.68 7.75 -15.86
CA GLU A 131 10.95 8.53 -14.65
C GLU A 131 11.41 9.95 -15.00
N ILE A 132 10.77 10.94 -14.39
CA ILE A 132 11.11 12.36 -14.52
C ILE A 132 11.98 12.77 -13.32
N PRO A 133 13.22 13.25 -13.52
CA PRO A 133 14.07 13.70 -12.43
C PRO A 133 13.43 14.84 -11.63
N LEU A 134 13.63 14.83 -10.31
CA LEU A 134 13.24 15.96 -9.47
C LEU A 134 14.18 17.16 -9.70
N ASN A 135 13.65 18.38 -9.57
CA ASN A 135 14.45 19.60 -9.61
C ASN A 135 14.92 19.97 -8.20
N ASN A 136 16.21 19.79 -7.90
CA ASN A 136 16.80 20.06 -6.58
C ASN A 136 16.10 19.33 -5.41
N GLY A 137 15.59 18.11 -5.65
CA GLY A 137 14.86 17.33 -4.65
C GLY A 137 13.41 17.79 -4.41
N ILE A 138 12.91 18.69 -5.24
CA ILE A 138 11.54 19.21 -5.22
C ILE A 138 10.92 19.02 -6.62
N TYR A 139 9.58 19.07 -6.69
CA TYR A 139 8.83 18.93 -7.95
C TYR A 139 9.15 20.06 -8.94
#